data_AF-A0A2W2ARD4-F1
#
_entry.id   AF-A0A2W2ARD4-F1
#
_cell.length_a   1.000
_cell.length_b   1.000
_cell.length_c   1.000
_cell.angle_alpha   90.00
_cell.angle_beta   90.00
_cell.angle_gamma   90.00
#
_symmetry.space_group_name_H-M   'P 1'
#
loop_
_entity.id
_entity.type
_entity.pdbx_description
1 polymer ?
#
loop_
_entity_poly.entity_id
_entity_poly.type
_entity_poly.pdbx_seq_one_letter_code
_entity_poly.pdbx_strand_id
1 'polypeptide(L)'
;MNQEKIIALLILDNRDEFSNSYQLCKILAWKFKIISCDNLIKNLCDEKLIDAQYTNGLGKFTLTTKGKNAITQHWKETTDYYTAVFPDEAIFINKLKLNYTN
;
A
#
# COMPACT_ATOMS: atom_id res chain seq x y z
N MET A 1 -7.19 -10.11 5.68
CA MET A 1 -7.22 -8.64 5.46
C MET A 1 -7.77 -8.37 4.05
N ASN A 2 -8.35 -7.20 3.75
CA ASN A 2 -8.71 -6.83 2.36
C ASN A 2 -7.42 -6.59 1.53
N GLN A 3 -7.35 -7.13 0.31
CA GLN A 3 -6.22 -6.97 -0.62
C GLN A 3 -5.87 -5.50 -0.89
N GLU A 4 -6.85 -4.61 -0.97
CA GLU A 4 -6.63 -3.16 -1.20
C GLU A 4 -5.78 -2.52 -0.09
N LYS A 5 -6.00 -2.95 1.16
CA LYS A 5 -5.21 -2.48 2.30
C LYS A 5 -3.78 -2.99 2.19
N ILE A 6 -3.61 -4.28 1.91
CA ILE A 6 -2.27 -4.88 1.84
C ILE A 6 -1.46 -4.29 0.69
N ILE A 7 -2.06 -4.05 -0.48
CA ILE A 7 -1.35 -3.42 -1.59
C ILE A 7 -0.98 -1.97 -1.29
N ALA A 8 -1.84 -1.20 -0.61
CA ALA A 8 -1.49 0.14 -0.16
C ALA A 8 -0.33 0.13 0.85
N LEU A 9 -0.35 -0.79 1.81
CA LEU A 9 0.74 -0.95 2.78
C LEU A 9 2.04 -1.37 2.10
N LEU A 10 1.99 -2.29 1.12
CA LEU A 10 3.15 -2.69 0.32
C LEU A 10 3.75 -1.52 -0.46
N ILE A 11 2.93 -0.66 -1.07
CA ILE A 11 3.39 0.53 -1.78
C ILE A 11 4.10 1.49 -0.80
N LEU A 12 3.50 1.71 0.37
CA LEU A 12 4.09 2.56 1.42
C LEU A 12 5.41 2.01 1.96
N ASP A 13 5.53 0.69 2.10
CA ASP A 13 6.76 0.05 2.59
C ASP A 13 7.91 0.13 1.58
N ASN A 14 7.59 0.09 0.28
CA ASN A 14 8.61 -0.11 -0.73
C ASN A 14 9.47 1.14 -0.96
N ARG A 15 8.91 2.36 -0.81
CA ARG A 15 9.66 3.62 -1.03
C ARG A 15 9.11 4.82 -0.26
N ASP A 16 10.03 5.61 0.30
CA ASP A 16 9.73 6.92 0.91
C ASP A 16 9.01 7.88 -0.05
N GLU A 17 9.21 7.74 -1.37
CA GLU A 17 8.58 8.59 -2.38
C GLU A 17 7.05 8.44 -2.45
N PHE A 18 6.51 7.33 -1.95
CA PHE A 18 5.07 7.07 -1.88
C PHE A 18 4.47 7.36 -0.50
N SER A 19 5.28 7.86 0.43
CA SER A 19 4.83 8.15 1.80
C SER A 19 3.82 9.30 1.87
N ASN A 20 3.61 10.09 0.81
CA ASN A 20 2.57 11.11 0.80
C ASN A 20 1.25 10.67 0.16
N SER A 21 0.15 11.22 0.66
CA SER A 21 -1.23 10.88 0.24
C SER A 21 -1.47 11.00 -1.25
N TYR A 22 -0.98 12.07 -1.88
CA TYR A 22 -1.18 12.28 -3.31
C TYR A 22 -0.53 11.18 -4.16
N GLN A 23 0.74 10.83 -3.89
CA GLN A 23 1.45 9.81 -4.66
C GLN A 23 0.86 8.41 -4.43
N LEU A 24 0.51 8.08 -3.19
CA LEU A 24 -0.16 6.81 -2.89
C LEU A 24 -1.47 6.68 -3.66
N CYS A 25 -2.35 7.69 -3.59
CA CYS A 25 -3.64 7.65 -4.27
C CYS A 25 -3.51 7.58 -5.79
N LYS A 26 -2.53 8.30 -6.35
CA LYS A 26 -2.24 8.26 -7.79
C LYS A 26 -1.86 6.85 -8.25
N ILE A 27 -0.99 6.16 -7.50
CA ILE A 27 -0.58 4.79 -7.84
C ILE A 27 -1.73 3.80 -7.69
N LEU A 28 -2.48 3.89 -6.58
CA LEU A 28 -3.64 3.05 -6.33
C LEU A 28 -4.69 3.17 -7.44
N ALA A 29 -4.97 4.38 -7.90
CA ALA A 29 -5.91 4.62 -8.99
C ALA A 29 -5.36 4.13 -10.34
N TRP A 30 -4.12 4.49 -10.69
CA TRP A 30 -3.58 4.25 -12.03
C TRP A 30 -3.21 2.79 -12.26
N LYS A 31 -2.60 2.12 -11.27
CA LYS A 31 -2.12 0.74 -11.41
C LYS A 31 -3.17 -0.29 -11.01
N PHE A 32 -4.03 0.03 -10.05
CA PHE A 32 -4.92 -0.93 -9.42
C PHE A 32 -6.41 -0.57 -9.49
N LYS A 33 -6.76 0.56 -10.14
CA LYS A 33 -8.14 1.05 -10.26
C LYS A 33 -8.86 1.26 -8.91
N ILE A 34 -8.10 1.51 -7.84
CA ILE A 34 -8.63 1.80 -6.50
C ILE A 34 -8.84 3.32 -6.39
N ILE A 35 -10.07 3.77 -6.62
CA ILE A 35 -10.42 5.20 -6.75
C ILE A 35 -10.75 5.83 -5.38
N SER A 36 -11.28 5.05 -4.44
CA SER A 36 -11.70 5.51 -3.10
C SER A 36 -10.54 5.57 -2.10
N CYS A 37 -9.45 6.24 -2.49
CA CYS A 37 -8.20 6.26 -1.72
C CYS A 37 -8.35 6.88 -0.32
N ASP A 38 -9.11 7.97 -0.18
CA ASP A 38 -9.26 8.66 1.12
C ASP A 38 -9.91 7.76 2.17
N ASN A 39 -10.94 7.01 1.77
CA ASN A 39 -11.60 6.03 2.65
C ASN A 39 -10.63 4.90 3.03
N LEU A 40 -9.80 4.44 2.08
CA LEU A 40 -8.81 3.43 2.34
C LEU A 40 -7.77 3.91 3.36
N ILE A 41 -7.20 5.10 3.14
CA ILE A 41 -6.22 5.72 4.07
C ILE A 41 -6.83 5.91 5.45
N LYS A 42 -8.06 6.45 5.54
CA LYS A 42 -8.76 6.62 6.81
C LYS A 42 -8.88 5.28 7.54
N ASN A 43 -9.30 4.21 6.85
CA ASN A 43 -9.40 2.88 7.44
C ASN A 43 -8.04 2.33 7.90
N LEU A 44 -6.96 2.59 7.15
CA LEU A 44 -5.60 2.20 7.56
C LEU A 44 -5.15 2.92 8.83
N CYS A 45 -5.47 4.21 8.97
CA CYS A 45 -5.21 5.00 10.19
C CYS A 45 -6.06 4.52 11.37
N ASP A 46 -7.37 4.35 11.18
CA ASP A 46 -8.30 3.90 12.23
C ASP A 46 -7.90 2.52 12.79
N GLU A 47 -7.41 1.63 11.91
CA GLU A 47 -6.92 0.31 12.29
C GLU A 47 -5.48 0.31 12.82
N LYS A 48 -4.83 1.48 12.92
CA LYS A 48 -3.45 1.67 13.36
C LYS A 48 -2.43 0.87 12.54
N LEU A 49 -2.67 0.74 11.24
CA LEU A 49 -1.74 0.10 10.29
C LEU A 49 -0.69 1.11 9.80
N ILE A 50 -1.07 2.39 9.73
CA ILE A 50 -0.19 3.51 9.43
C ILE A 50 -0.42 4.65 10.44
N ASP A 51 0.63 5.40 10.72
CA ASP A 51 0.56 6.71 11.35
C ASP A 51 0.60 7.79 10.26
N ALA A 52 -0.14 8.87 10.45
CA ALA A 52 -0.17 10.02 9.53
C ALA A 52 0.34 11.28 10.24
N GLN A 53 1.31 11.96 9.63
CA GLN A 53 1.82 13.26 10.06
C GLN A 53 1.55 14.29 8.97
N TYR A 54 0.94 15.42 9.32
CA TYR A 54 0.58 16.45 8.35
C TYR A 54 1.46 17.68 8.53
N THR A 55 2.18 18.07 7.47
CA THR A 55 2.99 19.29 7.43
C THR A 55 2.59 20.11 6.22
N ASN A 56 2.15 21.36 6.42
CA ASN A 56 1.72 22.26 5.34
C ASN A 56 0.66 21.65 4.39
N GLY A 57 -0.26 20.84 4.92
CA GLY A 57 -1.31 20.17 4.13
C GLY A 57 -0.87 18.89 3.41
N LEU A 58 0.41 18.52 3.49
CA LEU A 58 0.92 17.25 2.97
C LEU A 58 0.97 16.20 4.09
N GLY A 59 0.17 15.15 3.95
CA GLY A 59 0.20 14.00 4.86
C GLY A 59 1.34 13.06 4.48
N LYS A 60 2.25 12.78 5.41
CA LYS A 60 3.26 11.72 5.35
C LYS A 60 2.81 10.53 6.19
N PHE A 61 2.92 9.33 5.63
CA PHE A 61 2.51 8.09 6.25
C PHE A 61 3.72 7.24 6.63
N THR A 62 3.65 6.64 7.81
CA THR A 62 4.66 5.70 8.30
C THR A 62 3.96 4.41 8.73
N LEU A 63 4.51 3.25 8.35
CA LEU A 63 3.97 1.97 8.77
C LEU A 63 4.20 1.75 10.26
N THR A 64 3.15 1.33 10.97
CA THR A 64 3.29 0.83 12.33
C THR A 64 3.81 -0.60 12.32
N THR A 65 4.23 -1.11 13.48
CA THR A 65 4.54 -2.55 13.65
C THR A 65 3.38 -3.44 13.22
N LYS A 66 2.14 -3.03 13.50
CA LYS A 66 0.94 -3.76 13.10
C LYS A 66 0.77 -3.78 11.58
N GLY A 67 1.02 -2.65 10.91
CA GLY A 67 1.02 -2.56 9.45
C GLY A 67 2.05 -3.51 8.82
N LYS A 68 3.28 -3.50 9.32
CA LYS A 68 4.34 -4.41 8.85
C LYS A 68 3.98 -5.88 9.04
N ASN A 69 3.44 -6.25 10.20
CA ASN A 69 3.00 -7.62 10.45
C ASN A 69 1.88 -8.06 9.50
N ALA A 70 0.94 -7.16 9.18
CA ALA A 70 -0.12 -7.43 8.22
C ALA A 70 0.45 -7.68 6.81
N ILE A 71 1.48 -6.92 6.39
CA ILE A 71 2.17 -7.19 5.13
C ILE A 71 2.80 -8.59 5.15
N THR A 72 3.60 -8.91 6.16
CA THR A 72 4.28 -10.22 6.27
C THR A 72 3.31 -11.40 6.18
N GLN A 73 2.10 -11.25 6.75
CA GLN A 73 1.08 -12.31 6.73
C GLN A 73 0.35 -12.45 5.38
N HIS A 74 0.14 -11.35 4.65
CA HIS A 74 -0.82 -11.31 3.54
C HIS A 74 -0.22 -10.86 2.20
N TRP A 75 1.08 -10.54 2.13
CA TRP A 75 1.68 -10.00 0.90
C TRP A 75 1.55 -10.97 -0.27
N LYS A 76 1.82 -12.26 -0.05
CA LYS A 76 1.87 -13.26 -1.14
C LYS A 76 0.52 -13.42 -1.82
N GLU A 77 -0.53 -13.68 -1.06
CA GLU A 77 -1.90 -13.80 -1.59
C GLU A 77 -2.35 -12.52 -2.30
N THR A 78 -1.98 -11.35 -1.77
CA THR A 78 -2.35 -10.05 -2.35
C THR A 78 -1.62 -9.82 -3.68
N THR A 79 -0.32 -10.07 -3.73
CA THR A 79 0.47 -9.88 -4.96
C THR A 79 0.11 -10.90 -6.02
N ASP A 80 -0.20 -12.15 -5.64
CA ASP A 80 -0.64 -13.20 -6.57
C ASP A 80 -2.00 -12.78 -7.20
N TYR A 81 -2.94 -12.28 -6.39
CA TYR A 81 -4.21 -11.74 -6.86
C TYR A 81 -4.04 -10.56 -7.83
N TYR A 82 -3.32 -9.51 -7.43
CA TYR A 82 -3.15 -8.33 -8.29
C TYR A 82 -2.34 -8.62 -9.55
N THR A 83 -1.40 -9.58 -9.52
CA THR A 83 -0.68 -10.01 -10.73
C THR A 83 -1.63 -10.69 -11.73
N ALA A 84 -2.59 -11.48 -11.24
CA ALA A 84 -3.59 -12.12 -12.08
C ALA A 84 -4.59 -11.11 -12.67
N VAL A 85 -5.02 -10.13 -11.87
CA VAL A 85 -6.02 -9.12 -12.31
C VAL A 85 -5.40 -8.01 -13.18
N PHE A 86 -4.14 -7.66 -12.93
CA PHE A 86 -3.40 -6.59 -13.64
C PHE A 86 -2.06 -7.11 -14.15
N PRO A 87 -2.05 -8.00 -15.16
CA PRO A 87 -0.82 -8.61 -15.68
C PRO A 87 0.18 -7.58 -16.24
N ASP A 88 -0.30 -6.48 -16.80
CA ASP A 88 0.54 -5.38 -17.31
C ASP A 88 1.36 -4.69 -16.20
N GLU A 89 0.90 -4.80 -14.95
CA GLU A 89 1.56 -4.23 -13.77
C GLU A 89 2.48 -5.22 -13.05
N ALA A 90 2.68 -6.43 -13.60
CA ALA A 90 3.48 -7.49 -12.97
C ALA A 90 4.91 -7.03 -12.61
N ILE A 91 5.54 -6.19 -13.44
CA ILE A 91 6.89 -5.65 -13.14
C ILE A 91 6.85 -4.76 -11.89
N PHE A 92 5.83 -3.92 -11.75
CA PHE A 92 5.67 -3.07 -10.58
C PHE A 92 5.36 -3.92 -9.33
N ILE A 93 4.43 -4.86 -9.42
CA ILE A 93 4.05 -5.75 -8.33
C ILE A 93 5.24 -6.61 -7.87
N ASN A 94 6.07 -7.10 -8.80
CA ASN A 94 7.26 -7.87 -8.47
C ASN A 94 8.31 -7.05 -7.71
N LYS A 95 8.38 -5.73 -7.90
CA LYS A 95 9.25 -4.86 -7.10
C LYS A 95 8.75 -4.73 -5.66
N LEU A 96 7.43 -4.74 -5.45
CA LEU A 96 6.82 -4.64 -4.12
C LEU A 96 7.21 -5.82 -3.20
N LYS A 97 7.37 -7.03 -3.77
CA LYS A 97 7.64 -8.25 -2.99
C LYS A 97 9.12 -8.54 -2.69
N LEU A 98 10.07 -7.76 -3.23
CA LEU A 98 11.51 -8.04 -3.11
C LEU A 98 12.03 -8.10 -1.66
N ASN A 99 11.37 -7.39 -0.74
CA ASN A 99 11.73 -7.40 0.69
C ASN A 99 11.14 -8.59 1.46
N TYR A 100 10.34 -9.43 0.78
CA TYR A 100 9.50 -10.46 1.40
C TYR A 100 9.70 -11.85 0.79
N THR A 101 10.57 -11.97 -0.21
CA THR A 101 11.02 -13.25 -0.76
C THR A 101 12.00 -13.90 0.22
N ASN A 102 11.64 -15.09 0.73
CA ASN A 102 12.56 -15.99 1.43
C ASN A 102 13.79 -16.30 0.59
#